data_AF-A0A221RBL5-F1
#
_entry.id   AF-A0A221RBL5-F1
#
_cell.length_a   1.000
_cell.length_b   1.000
_cell.length_c   1.000
_cell.angle_alpha   90.00
_cell.angle_beta   90.00
_cell.angle_gamma   90.00
#
_symmetry.space_group_name_H-M   'P 1'
#
loop_
_entity.id
_entity.type
_entity.pdbx_description
1 polymer ?
#
loop_
_entity_poly.entity_id
_entity_poly.type
_entity_poly.pdbx_seq_one_letter_code
_entity_poly.pdbx_strand_id
1 'polypeptide(L)'
;MKPLELLRAAYGTAELLAPGTVEGLLIGRAPDQRARAVIRILGARHLLQAAVTARGGRTLHRLGGGVDLVHALTMVALAAFDRRRRRPAVVNAAVALAFAAGEWR
;
A
#
# COMPACT_ATOMS: atom_id res chain seq x y z
N MET A 1 8.39 -11.41 13.81
CA MET A 1 7.97 -10.60 12.65
C MET A 1 9.21 -10.11 11.93
N LYS A 2 9.25 -10.25 10.60
CA LYS A 2 10.33 -9.72 9.77
C LYS A 2 10.27 -8.19 9.71
N PRO A 3 11.39 -7.50 9.42
CA PRO A 3 11.40 -6.03 9.27
C PRO A 3 10.34 -5.50 8.28
N LEU A 4 10.09 -6.25 7.20
CA LEU A 4 9.08 -5.88 6.19
C LEU A 4 7.66 -5.84 6.75
N GLU A 5 7.29 -6.78 7.62
CA GLU A 5 5.97 -6.83 8.25
C GLU A 5 5.79 -5.68 9.23
N LEU A 6 6.83 -5.34 9.99
CA LEU A 6 6.82 -4.20 10.90
C LEU A 6 6.67 -2.88 10.12
N LEU A 7 7.43 -2.71 9.05
CA LEU A 7 7.32 -1.54 8.18
C LEU A 7 5.92 -1.44 7.57
N ARG A 8 5.38 -2.56 7.04
CA ARG A 8 4.03 -2.61 6.50
C ARG A 8 2.98 -2.29 7.55
N ALA A 9 3.11 -2.84 8.76
CA ALA A 9 2.17 -2.59 9.85
C ALA A 9 2.20 -1.13 10.31
N ALA A 10 3.39 -0.53 10.44
CA ALA A 10 3.54 0.88 10.78
C ALA A 10 2.93 1.79 9.72
N TYR A 11 3.23 1.53 8.44
CA TYR A 11 2.67 2.26 7.32
C TYR A 11 1.13 2.12 7.25
N GLY A 12 0.61 0.90 7.37
CA GLY A 12 -0.83 0.65 7.37
C GLY A 12 -1.57 1.27 8.56
N THR A 13 -0.94 1.33 9.73
CA THR A 13 -1.49 2.05 10.90
C THR A 13 -1.60 3.55 10.63
N ALA A 14 -0.56 4.14 10.03
CA ALA A 14 -0.57 5.55 9.67
C ALA A 14 -1.67 5.87 8.65
N GLU A 15 -1.85 5.03 7.63
CA GLU A 15 -2.94 5.18 6.64
C GLU A 15 -4.34 5.03 7.26
N LEU A 16 -4.50 4.09 8.19
CA LEU A 16 -5.78 3.84 8.84
C LEU A 16 -6.20 4.99 9.78
N LEU A 17 -5.27 5.44 10.62
CA LEU A 17 -5.55 6.41 11.68
C LEU A 17 -5.38 7.86 11.21
N ALA A 18 -4.42 8.13 10.34
CA ALA A 18 -4.04 9.47 9.90
C ALA A 18 -3.93 9.61 8.37
N PRO A 19 -4.99 9.26 7.60
CA PRO A 19 -4.94 9.27 6.13
C PRO A 19 -4.59 10.64 5.53
N GLY A 20 -5.03 11.73 6.18
CA GLY A 20 -4.72 13.09 5.75
C GLY A 20 -3.23 13.43 5.88
N THR A 21 -2.58 12.97 6.95
CA THR A 21 -1.15 13.19 7.18
C THR A 21 -0.32 12.41 6.17
N VAL A 22 -0.66 11.14 5.93
CA VAL A 22 0.05 10.29 4.96
C VAL A 22 -0.03 10.89 3.54
N GLU A 23 -1.23 11.22 3.06
CA GLU A 23 -1.39 11.81 1.73
C GLU A 23 -0.78 13.22 1.65
N GLY A 24 -0.85 14.01 2.73
CA GLY A 24 -0.18 15.31 2.81
C GLY A 24 1.34 15.19 2.64
N LEU A 25 1.97 14.23 3.32
CA LEU A 25 3.42 13.99 3.22
C LEU A 25 3.85 13.44 1.86
N LEU A 26 3.11 12.48 1.30
CA LEU A 26 3.53 11.78 0.08
C LEU A 26 3.13 12.52 -1.21
N ILE A 27 1.99 13.21 -1.19
CA ILE A 27 1.37 13.77 -2.39
C ILE A 27 1.31 15.30 -2.32
N GLY A 28 1.42 15.90 -1.12
CA GLY A 28 1.42 17.35 -0.92
C GLY A 28 0.03 17.99 -0.97
N ARG A 29 -1.03 17.20 -0.81
CA ARG A 29 -2.42 17.67 -0.85
C ARG A 29 -3.29 16.89 0.13
N ALA A 30 -4.32 17.54 0.65
CA ALA A 30 -5.30 16.87 1.48
C ALA A 30 -6.20 15.93 0.62
N PRO A 31 -6.45 14.69 1.08
CA PRO A 31 -7.35 13.78 0.38
C PRO A 31 -8.81 14.23 0.54
N ASP A 32 -9.63 14.07 -0.50
CA ASP A 32 -11.09 14.21 -0.41
C ASP A 32 -11.71 13.09 0.45
N GLN A 33 -13.01 13.18 0.78
CA GLN A 33 -13.66 12.16 1.63
C GLN A 33 -13.55 10.74 1.06
N ARG A 34 -13.69 10.59 -0.26
CA ARG A 34 -13.61 9.29 -0.92
C ARG A 34 -12.19 8.74 -0.88
N ALA A 35 -11.20 9.58 -1.14
CA ALA A 35 -9.78 9.23 -1.02
C ALA A 35 -9.44 8.80 0.42
N ARG A 36 -9.92 9.53 1.45
CA ARG A 36 -9.74 9.12 2.85
C ARG A 36 -10.26 7.72 3.14
N ALA A 37 -11.45 7.38 2.63
CA ALA A 37 -11.99 6.04 2.80
C ALA A 37 -11.10 4.98 2.13
N VAL A 38 -10.63 5.25 0.90
CA VAL A 38 -9.74 4.34 0.16
C VAL A 38 -8.40 4.15 0.88
N ILE A 39 -7.79 5.22 1.40
CA ILE A 39 -6.53 5.14 2.17
C ILE A 39 -6.72 4.32 3.44
N ARG A 40 -7.85 4.46 4.14
CA ARG A 40 -8.14 3.63 5.33
C ARG A 40 -8.30 2.15 4.98
N ILE A 41 -8.94 1.85 3.85
CA ILE A 41 -9.05 0.47 3.34
C ILE A 41 -7.67 -0.08 2.99
N LEU A 42 -6.81 0.74 2.39
CA LEU A 42 -5.42 0.36 2.09
C LEU A 42 -4.63 0.10 3.38
N GLY A 43 -4.79 0.96 4.40
CA GLY A 43 -4.17 0.77 5.70
C GLY A 43 -4.62 -0.53 6.38
N ALA A 44 -5.92 -0.83 6.35
CA ALA A 44 -6.46 -2.10 6.82
C ALA A 44 -5.91 -3.30 6.04
N ARG A 45 -5.77 -3.19 4.72
CA ARG A 45 -5.13 -4.23 3.88
C ARG A 45 -3.69 -4.46 4.30
N HIS A 46 -2.90 -3.40 4.52
CA HIS A 46 -1.51 -3.53 4.94
C HIS A 46 -1.39 -4.21 6.31
N LEU A 47 -2.25 -3.86 7.27
CA LEU A 47 -2.31 -4.52 8.58
C LEU A 47 -2.68 -6.00 8.47
N LEU A 48 -3.71 -6.31 7.69
CA LEU A 48 -4.13 -7.70 7.46
C LEU A 48 -3.00 -8.50 6.80
N GLN A 49 -2.38 -7.96 5.76
CA GLN A 49 -1.29 -8.63 5.06
C GLN A 49 -0.09 -8.84 6.00
N ALA A 50 0.29 -7.83 6.79
CA ALA A 50 1.35 -7.96 7.79
C ALA A 50 1.04 -9.04 8.84
N ALA A 51 -0.22 -9.14 9.31
CA ALA A 51 -0.63 -10.16 10.26
C ALA A 51 -0.62 -11.58 9.68
N VAL A 52 -1.02 -11.73 8.41
CA VAL A 52 -1.01 -13.01 7.68
C VAL A 52 0.43 -13.45 7.39
N THR A 53 1.29 -12.55 6.89
CA THR A 53 2.69 -12.90 6.55
C THR A 53 3.54 -13.12 7.80
N ALA A 54 3.27 -12.42 8.91
CA ALA A 54 3.96 -12.61 10.20
C ALA A 54 3.84 -14.02 10.78
N ARG A 55 2.76 -14.72 10.45
CA ARG A 55 2.53 -16.12 10.84
C ARG A 55 2.80 -17.11 9.70
N GLY A 56 3.27 -16.60 8.56
CA GLY A 56 3.35 -17.34 7.31
C GLY A 56 4.76 -17.79 6.94
N GLY A 57 4.82 -18.84 6.11
CA GLY A 57 6.06 -19.29 5.46
C GLY A 57 6.28 -18.62 4.10
N ARG A 58 7.31 -19.10 3.37
CA ARG A 58 7.68 -18.57 2.04
C ARG A 58 6.52 -18.49 1.03
N THR A 59 5.57 -19.42 1.09
CA THR A 59 4.39 -19.41 0.21
C THR A 59 3.51 -18.19 0.43
N LEU A 60 3.24 -17.82 1.69
CA LEU A 60 2.41 -16.66 2.01
C LEU A 60 3.09 -15.34 1.63
N HIS A 61 4.41 -15.27 1.79
CA HIS A 61 5.20 -14.13 1.28
C HIS A 61 5.11 -14.02 -0.24
N ARG A 62 5.30 -15.12 -0.99
CA ARG A 62 5.16 -15.10 -2.46
C ARG A 62 3.79 -14.65 -2.93
N LEU A 63 2.73 -15.15 -2.30
CA LEU A 63 1.36 -14.73 -2.59
C LEU A 63 1.15 -13.25 -2.24
N GLY A 64 1.59 -12.81 -1.06
CA GLY A 64 1.52 -11.41 -0.63
C GLY A 64 2.21 -10.47 -1.63
N GLY A 65 3.41 -10.82 -2.09
CA GLY A 65 4.12 -10.09 -3.13
C GLY A 65 3.38 -10.06 -4.47
N GLY A 66 2.71 -11.16 -4.83
CA GLY A 66 1.84 -11.21 -6.00
C GLY A 66 0.64 -10.26 -5.90
N VAL A 67 -0.03 -10.19 -4.73
CA VAL A 67 -1.12 -9.25 -4.50
C VAL A 67 -0.63 -7.80 -4.60
N ASP A 68 0.55 -7.50 -4.04
CA ASP A 68 1.16 -6.17 -4.15
C ASP A 68 1.55 -5.82 -5.59
N LEU A 69 2.07 -6.77 -6.38
CA LEU A 69 2.36 -6.55 -7.80
C LEU A 69 1.08 -6.27 -8.60
N VAL A 70 0.02 -7.06 -8.40
CA VAL A 70 -1.27 -6.83 -9.08
C VAL A 70 -1.82 -5.46 -8.72
N HIS A 71 -1.75 -5.08 -7.44
CA HIS A 71 -2.16 -3.75 -7.01
C HIS A 71 -1.33 -2.66 -7.70
N ALA A 72 0.00 -2.80 -7.77
CA ALA A 72 0.85 -1.86 -8.49
C ALA A 72 0.45 -1.70 -9.96
N LEU A 73 0.17 -2.80 -10.67
CA LEU A 73 -0.28 -2.77 -12.06
C LEU A 73 -1.61 -2.03 -12.22
N THR A 74 -2.57 -2.26 -11.31
CA THR A 74 -3.84 -1.52 -11.34
C THR A 74 -3.65 -0.02 -11.08
N MET A 75 -2.68 0.35 -10.25
CA MET A 75 -2.34 1.76 -10.00
C MET A 75 -1.60 2.39 -11.19
N VAL A 76 -0.73 1.65 -11.88
CA VAL A 76 -0.12 2.10 -13.14
C VAL A 76 -1.20 2.35 -14.20
N ALA A 77 -2.16 1.44 -14.34
CA ALA A 77 -3.29 1.64 -15.23
C ALA A 77 -4.11 2.88 -14.83
N LEU A 78 -4.44 3.04 -13.55
CA LEU A 78 -5.14 4.23 -13.06
C LEU A 78 -4.36 5.52 -13.36
N ALA A 79 -3.04 5.50 -13.19
CA ALA A 79 -2.19 6.65 -13.48
C ALA A 79 -2.18 7.02 -14.98
N ALA A 80 -2.30 6.03 -15.86
CA ALA A 80 -2.38 6.22 -17.31
C ALA A 80 -3.74 6.79 -17.74
N PHE A 81 -4.85 6.32 -17.14
CA PHE A 81 -6.20 6.67 -17.58
C PHE A 81 -6.83 7.86 -16.84
N ASP A 82 -6.43 8.15 -15.60
CA ASP A 82 -6.97 9.27 -14.80
C ASP A 82 -5.88 10.28 -14.44
N ARG A 83 -5.78 11.34 -15.23
CA ARG A 83 -4.81 12.44 -15.01
C ARG A 83 -4.97 13.11 -13.64
N ARG A 84 -6.19 13.18 -13.10
CA ARG A 84 -6.46 13.81 -11.79
C ARG A 84 -5.92 12.94 -10.64
N ARG A 85 -5.87 11.62 -10.83
CA ARG A 85 -5.35 10.66 -9.84
C ARG A 85 -3.93 10.18 -10.13
N ARG A 86 -3.28 10.67 -11.19
CA ARG A 86 -1.96 10.21 -11.65
C ARG A 86 -0.91 10.21 -10.55
N ARG A 87 -0.71 11.33 -9.84
CA ARG A 87 0.32 11.44 -8.80
C ARG A 87 0.06 10.47 -7.62
N PRO A 88 -1.14 10.44 -7.01
CA PRO A 88 -1.48 9.41 -6.01
C PRO A 88 -1.27 7.98 -6.49
N ALA A 89 -1.70 7.68 -7.72
CA ALA A 89 -1.60 6.34 -8.29
C ALA A 89 -0.14 5.91 -8.52
N VAL A 90 0.72 6.80 -9.03
CA VAL A 90 2.16 6.52 -9.18
C VAL A 90 2.83 6.25 -7.83
N VAL A 91 2.52 7.05 -6.79
CA VAL A 91 3.07 6.83 -5.44
C VAL A 91 2.63 5.46 -4.89
N ASN A 92 1.34 5.13 -5.00
CA ASN A 92 0.82 3.84 -4.57
C ASN A 92 1.47 2.68 -5.33
N ALA A 93 1.65 2.82 -6.66
CA ALA A 93 2.34 1.82 -7.47
C ALA A 93 3.79 1.60 -7.00
N ALA A 94 4.52 2.68 -6.70
CA ALA A 94 5.90 2.59 -6.23
C ALA A 94 6.00 1.89 -4.85
N VAL A 95 5.14 2.26 -3.90
CA VAL A 95 5.10 1.62 -2.57
C VAL A 95 4.73 0.14 -2.70
N ALA A 96 3.74 -0.19 -3.52
CA ALA A 96 3.31 -1.57 -3.76
C ALA A 96 4.43 -2.41 -4.41
N LEU A 97 5.16 -1.87 -5.39
CA LEU A 97 6.33 -2.54 -5.97
C LEU A 97 7.44 -2.76 -4.95
N ALA A 98 7.69 -1.80 -4.06
CA ALA A 98 8.70 -1.94 -3.01
C ALA A 98 8.34 -3.07 -2.03
N PHE A 99 7.06 -3.16 -1.64
CA PHE A 99 6.58 -4.28 -0.82
C PHE A 99 6.67 -5.61 -1.57
N ALA A 100 6.23 -5.69 -2.83
CA ALA A 100 6.31 -6.91 -3.64
C ALA A 100 7.76 -7.42 -3.76
N ALA A 101 8.70 -6.53 -4.04
CA ALA A 101 10.13 -6.86 -4.11
C ALA A 101 10.68 -7.34 -2.75
N GLY A 102 10.23 -6.73 -1.66
CA GLY A 102 10.60 -7.15 -0.30
C GLY A 102 10.09 -8.54 0.06
N GLU A 103 8.89 -8.91 -0.39
CA GLU A 103 8.27 -10.22 -0.14
C GLU A 103 8.96 -11.38 -0.87
N TRP A 104 9.62 -11.09 -2.00
CA TRP A 104 10.29 -12.09 -2.84
C TRP A 104 11.79 -12.25 -2.57
N ARG A 105 12.33 -11.44 -1.65
CA ARG A 105 13.69 -11.61 -1.11
C ARG A 105 13.69 -12.64 0.02
#